data_AF-A0A0C4E7A1-F1
#
_entry.id   AF-A0A0C4E7A1-F1
#
_cell.length_a   1.000
_cell.length_b   1.000
_cell.length_c   1.000
_cell.angle_alpha   90.00
_cell.angle_beta   90.00
_cell.angle_gamma   90.00
#
_symmetry.space_group_name_H-M   'P 1'
#
loop_
_entity.id
_entity.type
_entity.pdbx_description
1 polymer ?
#
loop_
_entity_poly.entity_id
_entity_poly.type
_entity_poly.pdbx_seq_one_letter_code
_entity_poly.pdbx_strand_id
1 'polypeptide(L)'
;MMNILGVQYSQPTCRHCDGPTEAHTVKLDNCNYNAGRPYYRCRPCDSFSTFADDLGVQLGNPRCRCDLPSRQQLAGLEETKTVPRGLHYVCMIGRCDFREQRKDDNGSPIAVWDRSEILAMRQQKLI
;
A
#
# COMPACT_ATOMS: atom_id res chain seq x y z
N MET A 1 -8.37 -0.85 14.65
CA MET A 1 -9.25 -1.01 13.47
C MET A 1 -8.80 -0.01 12.41
N MET A 2 -8.83 -0.36 11.12
CA MET A 2 -8.44 0.54 10.01
C MET A 2 -9.67 1.31 9.54
N ASN A 3 -9.55 2.62 9.34
CA ASN A 3 -10.60 3.40 8.69
C ASN A 3 -10.15 3.70 7.26
N ILE A 4 -10.81 3.08 6.29
CA ILE A 4 -10.49 3.23 4.87
C ILE A 4 -11.79 3.66 4.18
N LEU A 5 -11.77 4.83 3.52
CA LEU A 5 -12.94 5.42 2.86
C LEU A 5 -14.16 5.57 3.80
N GLY A 6 -13.93 5.87 5.09
CA GLY A 6 -15.01 5.98 6.09
C GLY A 6 -15.55 4.65 6.60
N VAL A 7 -15.04 3.52 6.11
CA VAL A 7 -15.44 2.17 6.53
C VAL A 7 -14.42 1.59 7.50
N GLN A 8 -14.92 1.04 8.60
CA GLN A 8 -14.10 0.41 9.63
C GLN A 8 -13.83 -1.05 9.30
N TYR A 9 -12.55 -1.40 9.14
CA TYR A 9 -12.09 -2.77 8.97
C TYR A 9 -11.39 -3.29 10.23
N SER A 10 -11.62 -4.55 10.55
CA SER A 10 -10.87 -5.25 11.60
C SER A 10 -9.39 -5.27 11.24
N GLN A 11 -8.55 -5.23 12.26
CA GLN A 11 -7.12 -5.44 12.09
C GLN A 11 -6.86 -6.80 11.43
N PRO A 12 -5.97 -6.90 10.41
CA PRO A 12 -5.76 -8.15 9.70
C PRO A 12 -4.81 -9.06 10.47
N THR A 13 -5.00 -10.37 10.34
CA THR A 13 -3.98 -11.36 10.69
C THR A 13 -2.90 -11.39 9.61
N CYS A 14 -1.73 -11.94 9.96
CA CYS A 14 -0.65 -12.11 8.99
C CYS A 14 -1.02 -13.14 7.93
N ARG A 15 -1.01 -12.76 6.65
CA ARG A 15 -1.28 -13.68 5.52
C ARG A 15 -0.30 -14.86 5.37
N HIS A 16 0.83 -14.84 6.07
CA HIS A 16 1.87 -15.87 5.97
C HIS A 16 1.82 -16.90 7.10
N CYS A 17 1.40 -16.49 8.30
CA CYS A 17 1.43 -17.35 9.48
C CYS A 17 0.14 -17.30 10.30
N ASP A 18 -0.87 -16.57 9.84
CA ASP A 18 -2.14 -16.27 10.51
C ASP A 18 -2.01 -15.63 11.90
N GLY A 19 -0.80 -15.24 12.29
CA GLY A 19 -0.50 -14.63 13.58
C GLY A 19 -1.01 -13.19 13.72
N PRO A 20 -0.98 -12.66 14.95
CA PRO A 20 -1.43 -11.31 15.23
C PRO A 20 -0.50 -10.27 14.58
N THR A 21 -1.11 -9.14 14.21
CA THR A 21 -0.37 -7.94 13.81
C THR A 21 -0.35 -6.91 14.94
N GLU A 22 0.48 -5.88 14.80
CA GLU A 22 0.58 -4.75 15.73
C GLU A 22 0.56 -3.44 14.95
N ALA A 23 -0.07 -2.41 15.52
CA ALA A 23 -0.16 -1.09 14.93
C ALA A 23 1.15 -0.33 15.12
N HIS A 24 1.65 0.27 14.05
CA HIS A 24 2.85 1.09 14.05
C HIS A 24 2.66 2.33 13.18
N THR A 25 3.58 3.27 13.30
CA THR A 25 3.66 4.45 12.44
C THR A 25 5.04 4.49 11.81
N VAL A 26 5.09 4.70 10.49
CA VAL A 26 6.37 4.85 9.77
C VAL A 26 7.11 6.06 10.33
N LYS A 27 8.38 5.88 10.69
CA LYS A 27 9.23 6.94 11.23
C LYS A 27 9.30 8.16 10.31
N LEU A 28 9.44 9.34 10.90
CA LEU A 28 9.43 10.62 10.16
C LEU A 28 10.66 10.81 9.26
N ASP A 29 11.77 10.15 9.58
CA ASP A 29 13.02 10.14 8.81
C ASP A 29 12.99 9.18 7.61
N ASN A 30 11.85 8.53 7.33
CA ASN A 30 11.72 7.61 6.20
C ASN A 30 11.78 8.35 4.85
N CYS A 31 12.91 8.21 4.15
CA CYS A 31 13.15 8.77 2.82
C CYS A 31 12.35 8.12 1.68
N ASN A 32 11.60 7.03 1.96
CA ASN A 32 10.77 6.36 0.96
C ASN A 32 9.37 6.98 0.83
N TYR A 33 9.20 8.22 1.31
CA TYR A 33 7.95 8.99 1.21
C TYR A 33 6.75 8.34 1.90
N ASN A 34 6.99 7.43 2.86
CA ASN A 34 5.94 6.82 3.68
C ASN A 34 5.91 7.37 5.11
N ALA A 35 6.76 8.34 5.45
CA ALA A 35 6.86 8.96 6.78
C ALA A 35 5.49 9.35 7.36
N GLY A 36 5.22 8.93 8.60
CA GLY A 36 3.98 9.25 9.32
C GLY A 36 2.77 8.39 8.99
N ARG A 37 2.86 7.47 8.01
CA ARG A 37 1.74 6.58 7.69
C ARG A 37 1.54 5.50 8.74
N PRO A 38 0.31 5.24 9.21
CA PRO A 38 0.02 4.10 10.07
C PRO A 38 0.04 2.80 9.28
N TYR A 39 0.58 1.73 9.87
CA TYR A 39 0.65 0.41 9.26
C TYR A 39 0.53 -0.71 10.29
N TYR A 40 0.22 -1.91 9.81
CA TYR A 40 0.27 -3.14 10.59
C TYR A 40 1.50 -3.95 10.25
N ARG A 41 2.11 -4.53 11.28
CA ARG A 41 3.26 -5.43 11.19
C ARG A 41 2.91 -6.77 11.83
N CYS A 42 3.27 -7.87 11.20
CA CYS A 42 3.19 -9.19 11.83
C CYS A 42 4.28 -9.30 12.92
N ARG A 43 3.89 -9.67 14.15
CA ARG A 43 4.86 -9.88 15.23
C ARG A 43 5.70 -11.15 15.01
N PRO A 44 5.12 -12.34 14.73
CA PRO A 44 5.92 -13.54 14.49
C PRO A 44 6.87 -13.46 13.29
N CYS A 45 6.45 -12.84 12.18
CA CYS A 45 7.25 -12.76 10.96
C CYS A 45 8.13 -11.51 10.88
N ASP A 46 8.00 -10.60 11.84
CA ASP A 46 8.72 -9.32 11.89
C ASP A 46 8.54 -8.46 10.61
N SER A 47 7.44 -8.66 9.89
CA SER A 47 7.26 -8.17 8.52
C SER A 47 6.05 -7.23 8.36
N PHE A 48 6.13 -6.33 7.38
CA PHE A 48 5.02 -5.45 7.01
C PHE A 48 3.80 -6.26 6.53
N SER A 49 2.61 -5.90 7.02
CA SER A 49 1.33 -6.48 6.59
C SER A 49 0.60 -5.56 5.61
N THR A 50 0.15 -4.39 6.07
CA THR A 50 -0.59 -3.42 5.24
C THR A 50 -0.56 -2.03 5.88
N PHE A 51 -0.77 -0.98 5.10
CA PHE A 51 -1.06 0.35 5.64
C PHE A 51 -2.48 0.39 6.21
N ALA A 52 -2.69 1.24 7.22
CA ALA A 52 -3.94 1.40 7.95
C ALA A 52 -4.65 2.73 7.66
N ASP A 53 -4.15 3.52 6.70
CA ASP A 53 -4.76 4.76 6.18
C ASP A 53 -5.53 4.52 4.87
N ASP A 54 -6.16 5.55 4.31
CA ASP A 54 -6.88 5.51 3.03
C ASP A 54 -6.00 5.88 1.81
N LEU A 55 -4.74 6.25 2.02
CA LEU A 55 -3.87 6.75 0.96
C LEU A 55 -3.65 5.70 -0.14
N GLY A 56 -3.92 6.10 -1.37
CA GLY A 56 -3.83 5.27 -2.58
C GLY A 56 -5.04 4.36 -2.82
N VAL A 57 -6.08 4.42 -1.98
CA VAL A 57 -7.32 3.67 -2.21
C VAL A 57 -8.29 4.55 -3.00
N GLN A 58 -8.75 4.07 -4.15
CA GLN A 58 -9.74 4.74 -4.99
C GLN A 58 -10.75 3.71 -5.48
N LEU A 59 -12.03 4.09 -5.61
CA LEU A 59 -13.09 3.18 -6.05
C LEU A 59 -12.86 2.62 -7.46
N GLY A 60 -12.16 3.37 -8.32
CA GLY A 60 -11.79 2.94 -9.67
C GLY A 60 -10.57 2.01 -9.75
N ASN A 61 -9.89 1.75 -8.63
CA ASN A 61 -8.77 0.80 -8.63
C ASN A 61 -9.27 -0.63 -8.91
N PRO A 62 -8.44 -1.50 -9.50
CA PRO A 62 -8.78 -2.91 -9.69
C PRO A 62 -9.22 -3.56 -8.37
N ARG A 63 -10.24 -4.41 -8.41
CA ARG A 63 -10.70 -5.13 -7.22
C ARG A 63 -9.73 -6.26 -6.90
N CYS A 64 -9.41 -6.41 -5.61
CA CYS A 64 -8.62 -7.53 -5.12
C CYS A 64 -9.49 -8.78 -4.90
N ARG A 65 -8.88 -9.90 -4.48
CA ARG A 65 -9.61 -11.17 -4.20
C ARG A 65 -10.58 -11.09 -3.02
N CYS A 66 -10.56 -10.01 -2.25
CA CYS A 66 -11.54 -9.73 -1.21
C CYS A 66 -12.79 -9.00 -1.75
N ASP A 67 -12.87 -8.79 -3.06
CA ASP A 67 -13.89 -7.98 -3.72
C ASP A 67 -13.94 -6.53 -3.19
N LEU A 68 -12.77 -5.98 -2.85
CA LEU A 68 -12.61 -4.60 -2.39
C LEU A 68 -11.68 -3.85 -3.35
N PRO A 69 -11.86 -2.52 -3.53
CA PRO A 69 -10.88 -1.72 -4.25
C PRO A 69 -9.47 -1.96 -3.71
N SER A 70 -8.49 -2.01 -4.60
CA SER A 70 -7.09 -2.14 -4.20
C SER A 70 -6.50 -0.80 -3.77
N ARG A 71 -5.33 -0.85 -3.14
CA ARG A 71 -4.51 0.31 -2.81
C ARG A 71 -3.36 0.42 -3.81
N GLN A 72 -3.23 1.57 -4.42
CA GLN A 72 -2.04 1.92 -5.19
C GLN A 72 -0.89 2.31 -4.26
N GLN A 73 0.30 1.78 -4.54
CA GLN A 73 1.53 2.05 -3.81
C GLN A 73 2.68 2.33 -4.76
N LEU A 74 3.69 3.04 -4.25
CA LEU A 74 4.96 3.23 -4.91
C LEU A 74 5.97 2.21 -4.38
N ALA A 75 6.63 1.48 -5.27
CA ALA A 75 7.72 0.59 -4.88
C ALA A 75 8.90 1.39 -4.32
N GLY A 76 9.68 0.76 -3.44
CA GLY A 76 10.93 1.32 -2.94
C GLY A 76 11.97 1.51 -4.04
N LEU A 77 13.11 2.10 -3.66
CA LEU A 77 14.24 2.36 -4.54
C LEU A 77 15.17 1.16 -4.70
N GLU A 78 14.97 0.09 -3.94
CA GLU A 78 15.95 -1.00 -3.90
C GLU A 78 16.10 -1.65 -5.28
N GLU A 79 17.32 -1.95 -5.70
CA GLU A 79 17.62 -2.59 -6.99
C GLU A 79 16.97 -3.98 -7.14
N THR A 80 16.60 -4.60 -6.02
CA THR A 80 15.87 -5.88 -6.01
C THR A 80 14.42 -5.75 -6.50
N LYS A 81 13.90 -4.53 -6.71
CA LYS A 81 12.56 -4.34 -7.28
C LYS A 81 12.60 -4.53 -8.80
N THR A 82 11.66 -5.32 -9.31
CA THR A 82 11.47 -5.51 -10.76
C THR A 82 11.32 -4.19 -11.52
N VAL A 83 10.64 -3.21 -10.90
CA VAL A 83 10.57 -1.82 -11.38
C VAL A 83 10.74 -0.92 -10.16
N PRO A 84 11.97 -0.40 -9.90
CA PRO A 84 12.20 0.59 -8.85
C PRO A 84 11.28 1.80 -9.06
N ARG A 85 10.71 2.34 -7.99
CA ARG A 85 9.67 3.38 -8.05
C ARG A 85 8.44 3.03 -8.92
N GLY A 86 8.22 1.74 -9.19
CA GLY A 86 7.05 1.27 -9.94
C GLY A 86 5.75 1.41 -9.14
N LEU A 87 4.70 1.88 -9.81
CA LEU A 87 3.34 1.87 -9.28
C LEU A 87 2.75 0.46 -9.33
N HIS A 88 2.10 0.06 -8.25
CA HIS A 88 1.44 -1.24 -8.15
C HIS A 88 0.22 -1.17 -7.23
N TYR A 89 -0.73 -2.06 -7.48
CA TYR A 89 -1.92 -2.24 -6.69
C TYR A 89 -1.75 -3.43 -5.74
N VAL A 90 -2.25 -3.29 -4.51
CA VAL A 90 -2.28 -4.37 -3.50
C VAL A 90 -3.63 -4.42 -2.80
N CYS A 91 -3.93 -5.52 -2.09
CA CYS A 91 -5.10 -5.57 -1.22
C CYS A 91 -5.09 -4.42 -0.20
N MET A 92 -6.13 -3.57 -0.18
CA MET A 92 -6.13 -2.38 0.69
C MET A 92 -6.14 -2.71 2.19
N ILE A 93 -6.66 -3.89 2.55
CA ILE A 93 -6.75 -4.42 3.92
C ILE A 93 -5.73 -5.52 4.24
N GLY A 94 -4.81 -5.85 3.32
CA GLY A 94 -3.76 -6.84 3.55
C GLY A 94 -4.22 -8.30 3.76
N ARG A 95 -5.48 -8.64 3.44
CA ARG A 95 -6.07 -9.96 3.70
C ARG A 95 -5.76 -10.99 2.62
N CYS A 96 -5.58 -10.56 1.37
CA CYS A 96 -5.19 -11.46 0.26
C CYS A 96 -3.85 -11.05 -0.35
N ASP A 97 -3.33 -11.93 -1.20
CA ASP A 97 -2.05 -11.80 -1.92
C ASP A 97 -2.17 -11.00 -3.22
N PHE A 98 -3.31 -10.34 -3.48
CA PHE A 98 -3.50 -9.53 -4.69
C PHE A 98 -2.37 -8.52 -4.83
N ARG A 99 -1.69 -8.59 -5.98
CA ARG A 99 -0.65 -7.67 -6.41
C ARG A 99 -0.68 -7.55 -7.92
N GLU A 100 -0.74 -6.33 -8.43
CA GLU A 100 -0.72 -6.06 -9.86
C GLU A 100 0.12 -4.81 -10.15
N GLN A 101 0.85 -4.80 -11.26
CA GLN A 101 1.61 -3.64 -11.68
C GLN A 101 0.70 -2.63 -12.38
N ARG A 102 0.79 -1.35 -12.02
CA ARG A 102 0.11 -0.31 -12.79
C ARG A 102 0.87 -0.07 -14.08
N LYS A 103 0.13 -0.06 -15.18
CA LYS A 103 0.65 0.10 -16.54
C LYS A 103 0.02 1.32 -17.22
N ASP A 104 0.71 1.86 -18.21
CA ASP A 104 0.18 2.85 -19.14
C ASP A 104 -0.70 2.20 -20.23
N ASP A 105 -1.21 3.00 -21.15
CA ASP A 105 -2.07 2.55 -22.24
C ASP A 105 -1.37 1.57 -23.21
N ASN A 106 -0.03 1.55 -23.22
CA ASN A 106 0.78 0.63 -24.02
C ASN A 106 1.10 -0.67 -23.25
N GLY A 107 0.59 -0.82 -22.02
CA GLY A 107 0.87 -1.96 -21.16
C GLY A 107 2.26 -1.90 -20.49
N SER A 108 2.97 -0.77 -20.56
CA SER A 108 4.28 -0.58 -19.95
C SER A 108 4.15 -0.16 -18.48
N PRO A 109 5.01 -0.66 -17.56
CA PRO A 109 4.98 -0.26 -16.17
C PRO A 109 5.19 1.24 -15.97
N ILE A 110 4.38 1.85 -15.09
CA ILE A 110 4.57 3.25 -14.69
C ILE A 110 5.51 3.31 -13.49
N ALA A 111 6.58 4.12 -13.60
CA ALA A 111 7.49 4.45 -12.50
C ALA A 111 7.51 5.96 -12.25
N VAL A 112 7.57 6.37 -10.98
CA VAL A 112 7.49 7.79 -10.58
C VAL A 112 8.80 8.22 -9.91
N TRP A 113 9.53 9.11 -10.57
CA TRP A 113 10.84 9.58 -10.11
C TRP A 113 10.81 11.02 -9.59
N ASP A 114 9.89 11.83 -10.10
CA ASP A 114 9.79 13.23 -9.70
C ASP A 114 9.27 13.35 -8.26
N ARG A 115 9.98 14.13 -7.45
CA ARG A 115 9.63 14.32 -6.03
C ARG A 115 8.26 14.97 -5.86
N SER A 116 7.91 15.94 -6.71
CA SER A 116 6.63 16.63 -6.59
C SER A 116 5.47 15.69 -6.93
N GLU A 117 5.63 14.81 -7.91
CA GLU A 117 4.65 13.76 -8.23
C GLU A 117 4.49 12.78 -7.08
N ILE A 118 5.60 12.30 -6.48
CA ILE A 118 5.53 11.39 -5.32
C ILE A 118 4.80 12.05 -4.15
N LEU A 119 5.04 13.34 -3.90
CA LEU A 119 4.36 14.08 -2.84
C LEU A 119 2.89 14.33 -3.17
N ALA A 120 2.55 14.61 -4.43
CA ALA A 120 1.17 14.79 -4.88
C ALA A 120 0.36 13.50 -4.68
N MET A 121 0.95 12.34 -4.97
CA MET A 121 0.32 11.04 -4.72
C MET A 121 -0.01 10.80 -3.23
N ARG A 122 0.71 11.42 -2.30
CA ARG A 122 0.40 11.35 -0.86
C ARG A 122 -0.77 12.26 -0.45
N GLN A 123 -1.08 13.28 -1.24
CA GLN A 123 -2.12 14.25 -0.94
C GLN A 123 -3.46 13.88 -1.58
N GLN A 124 -3.49 12.88 -2.46
CA GLN A 124 -4.72 12.37 -3.06
C GLN A 124 -5.56 11.60 -2.04
N LYS A 125 -6.27 12.34 -1.19
CA LYS A 125 -7.65 12.02 -0.80
C LYS A 125 -8.55 12.49 -1.94
N LEU A 126 -8.51 11.80 -3.07
CA LEU A 126 -9.44 12.11 -4.15
C LEU A 126 -10.77 11.46 -3.79
N ILE A 127 -11.70 12.35 -3.44
CA ILE A 127 -13.08 12.13 -3.03
C ILE A 127 -13.81 11.28 -4.07
#